data_AF-A0A1V1ZHJ3-F1
#
_entry.id   AF-A0A1V1ZHJ3-F1
#
_cell.length_a   1.000
_cell.length_b   1.000
_cell.length_c   1.000
_cell.angle_alpha   90.00
_cell.angle_beta   90.00
_cell.angle_gamma   90.00
#
_symmetry.space_group_name_H-M   'P 1'
#
loop_
_entity.id
_entity.type
_entity.pdbx_description
1 polymer ?
#
loop_
_entity_poly.entity_id
_entity_poly.type
_entity_poly.pdbx_seq_one_letter_code
_entity_poly.pdbx_strand_id
1 'polypeptide(L)'
;MAKSDTDDQSVTFRIPRALKNKINQRAEMKGVRLSEYLRELLTSVVEDRVCQGERERIKELENQTFLSSKEFMQLLVWMYSKREAQKYNKETDYLDDHIKTLKQVGDHVPVDLSKEFDKVLKSLLSIDRDNSYSTYDFIKGYGEKEKFDFEKLEKFLLSKPIKVPNLPPFPLKKTR
;
A
#
# COMPACT_ATOMS: atom_id res chain seq x y z
N MET A 1 5.63 10.17 -50.11
CA MET A 1 6.64 9.36 -49.40
C MET A 1 7.22 10.22 -48.29
N ALA A 2 6.82 9.99 -47.04
CA ALA A 2 7.44 10.66 -45.90
C ALA A 2 8.76 9.93 -45.58
N LYS A 3 9.88 10.65 -45.61
CA LYS A 3 11.14 10.14 -45.06
C LYS A 3 10.96 10.01 -43.56
N SER A 4 11.10 8.80 -43.02
CA SER A 4 11.29 8.64 -41.57
C SER A 4 12.71 9.11 -41.25
N ASP A 5 12.84 10.22 -40.53
CA ASP A 5 14.11 10.67 -39.96
C ASP A 5 14.57 9.70 -38.85
N THR A 6 15.17 8.58 -39.24
CA THR A 6 16.06 7.80 -38.38
C THR A 6 17.47 8.38 -38.48
N ASP A 7 17.63 9.64 -38.08
CA ASP A 7 18.95 10.28 -37.98
C ASP A 7 19.44 10.12 -36.53
N ASP A 8 20.35 9.17 -36.32
CA ASP A 8 20.93 8.85 -35.00
C ASP A 8 21.81 10.03 -34.56
N GLN A 9 21.24 11.01 -33.85
CA GLN A 9 21.97 12.19 -33.41
C GLN A 9 22.86 11.91 -32.20
N SER A 10 24.13 12.31 -32.29
CA SER A 10 25.08 12.18 -31.19
C SER A 10 24.96 13.34 -30.21
N VAL A 11 24.81 13.06 -28.92
CA VAL A 11 24.83 14.06 -27.84
C VAL A 11 26.04 13.82 -26.94
N THR A 12 26.79 14.89 -26.65
CA THR A 12 27.98 14.83 -25.77
C THR A 12 27.70 15.50 -24.44
N PHE A 13 27.93 14.78 -23.35
CA PHE A 13 27.76 15.29 -21.98
C PHE A 13 29.09 15.37 -21.24
N ARG A 14 29.26 16.42 -20.44
CA ARG A 14 30.31 16.45 -19.41
C ARG A 14 29.72 15.94 -18.11
N ILE A 15 30.30 14.86 -17.59
CA ILE A 15 29.90 14.27 -16.31
C ILE A 15 31.11 14.12 -15.38
N PRO A 16 30.91 14.16 -14.05
CA PRO A 16 31.99 13.89 -13.11
C PRO A 16 32.62 12.51 -13.34
N ARG A 17 33.95 12.40 -13.18
CA ARG A 17 34.67 11.12 -13.34
C ARG A 17 34.09 10.00 -12.49
N ALA A 18 33.72 10.30 -11.23
CA ALA A 18 33.11 9.32 -10.33
C ALA A 18 31.80 8.75 -10.89
N LEU A 19 30.99 9.59 -11.55
CA LEU A 19 29.75 9.15 -12.17
C LEU A 19 30.02 8.29 -13.42
N LYS A 20 30.97 8.69 -14.27
CA LYS A 20 31.40 7.90 -15.43
C LYS A 20 31.84 6.49 -15.03
N ASN A 21 32.64 6.38 -13.97
CA ASN A 21 33.11 5.09 -13.46
C ASN A 21 31.95 4.21 -13.00
N LYS A 22 30.97 4.77 -12.28
CA LYS A 22 29.77 4.03 -11.84
C LYS A 22 28.94 3.53 -13.02
N ILE A 23 28.78 4.35 -14.06
CA ILE A 23 28.02 3.97 -15.27
C ILE A 23 28.74 2.83 -15.99
N ASN A 24 30.06 2.93 -16.20
CA ASN A 24 30.86 1.88 -16.83
C ASN A 24 30.74 0.56 -16.05
N GLN A 25 30.91 0.61 -14.73
CA GLN A 25 30.83 -0.58 -13.89
C GLN A 25 29.45 -1.27 -13.99
N ARG A 26 28.36 -0.49 -14.06
CA ARG A 26 27.00 -1.03 -14.22
C ARG A 26 26.75 -1.61 -15.61
N ALA A 27 27.30 -0.99 -16.66
CA ALA A 27 27.23 -1.52 -18.02
C ALA A 27 27.98 -2.86 -18.13
N GLU A 28 29.18 -2.94 -17.53
CA GLU A 28 29.97 -4.18 -17.43
C GLU A 28 29.22 -5.28 -16.67
N MET A 29 28.61 -4.95 -15.52
CA MET A 29 27.80 -5.91 -14.74
C MET A 29 26.60 -6.45 -15.53
N LYS A 30 26.01 -5.64 -16.41
CA LYS A 30 24.91 -6.06 -17.30
C LYS A 30 25.41 -6.75 -18.58
N GLY A 31 26.71 -6.78 -18.86
CA GLY A 31 27.28 -7.36 -20.09
C GLY A 31 26.94 -6.60 -21.37
N VAL A 32 26.60 -5.31 -21.28
CA VAL A 32 26.18 -4.47 -22.42
C VAL A 32 27.20 -3.37 -22.71
N ARG A 33 27.15 -2.82 -23.94
CA ARG A 33 28.01 -1.67 -24.29
C ARG A 33 27.56 -0.41 -23.56
N LEU A 34 28.50 0.48 -23.25
CA LEU A 34 28.20 1.73 -22.55
C LEU A 34 27.13 2.58 -23.26
N SER A 35 27.20 2.67 -24.59
CA SER A 35 26.23 3.42 -25.40
C SER A 35 24.83 2.81 -25.33
N GLU A 36 24.74 1.49 -25.35
CA GLU A 36 23.49 0.74 -25.21
C GLU A 36 22.89 0.92 -23.81
N TYR A 37 23.70 0.80 -22.76
CA TYR A 37 23.30 1.07 -21.38
C TYR A 37 22.79 2.51 -21.20
N LEU A 38 23.49 3.50 -21.76
CA LEU A 38 23.09 4.90 -21.67
C LEU A 38 21.80 5.17 -22.45
N ARG A 39 21.62 4.58 -23.64
CA ARG A 39 20.37 4.69 -24.39
C ARG A 39 19.21 4.10 -23.58
N GLU A 40 19.35 2.87 -23.08
CA GLU A 40 18.34 2.22 -22.23
C GLU A 40 18.00 3.07 -21.00
N LEU A 41 19.02 3.58 -20.30
CA LEU A 41 18.84 4.43 -19.13
C LEU A 41 18.12 5.74 -19.48
N LEU A 42 18.55 6.45 -20.52
CA LEU A 42 17.92 7.70 -20.96
C LEU A 42 16.49 7.46 -21.42
N THR A 43 16.25 6.41 -22.21
CA THR A 43 14.91 5.98 -22.62
C THR A 43 14.03 5.68 -21.41
N SER A 44 14.56 4.99 -20.39
CA SER A 44 13.82 4.69 -19.16
C SER A 44 13.49 5.93 -18.31
N VAL A 45 14.32 6.98 -18.39
CA VAL A 45 14.07 8.26 -17.71
C VAL A 45 13.07 9.11 -18.49
N VAL A 46 13.20 9.19 -19.81
CA VAL A 46 12.29 9.94 -20.68
C VAL A 46 10.89 9.34 -20.69
N GLU A 47 10.80 8.01 -20.70
CA GLU A 47 9.51 7.29 -20.61
C GLU A 47 8.98 7.19 -19.17
N ASP A 48 9.57 7.92 -18.21
CA ASP A 48 9.22 7.96 -16.79
C ASP A 48 9.21 6.59 -16.07
N ARG A 49 9.66 5.52 -16.72
CA ARG A 49 9.64 4.14 -16.18
C ARG A 49 10.43 3.99 -14.89
N VAL A 50 11.56 4.70 -14.76
CA VAL A 50 12.37 4.68 -13.53
C VAL A 50 11.64 5.39 -12.38
N CYS A 51 11.05 6.55 -12.66
CA CYS A 51 10.32 7.31 -11.66
C CYS A 51 9.01 6.60 -11.27
N GLN A 52 8.32 6.01 -12.25
CA GLN A 52 7.10 5.26 -12.03
C GLN A 52 7.38 4.01 -11.18
N GLY A 53 8.41 3.24 -11.52
CA GLY A 53 8.81 2.07 -10.73
C GLY A 53 9.18 2.41 -9.28
N GLU A 54 9.91 3.52 -9.06
CA GLU A 54 10.22 3.98 -7.70
C GLU A 54 8.97 4.50 -6.97
N ARG A 55 8.06 5.22 -7.64
CA ARG A 55 6.78 5.65 -7.06
C ARG A 55 5.91 4.46 -6.64
N GLU A 56 5.80 3.44 -7.50
CA GLU A 56 5.05 2.22 -7.22
C GLU A 56 5.66 1.46 -6.04
N ARG A 57 7.00 1.40 -5.97
CA ARG A 57 7.72 0.78 -4.85
C ARG A 57 7.49 1.52 -3.53
N ILE A 58 7.57 2.85 -3.53
CA ILE A 58 7.29 3.68 -2.35
C ILE A 58 5.84 3.45 -1.89
N LYS A 59 4.89 3.49 -2.82
CA LYS A 59 3.47 3.26 -2.53
C LYS A 59 3.23 1.87 -1.94
N GLU A 60 3.86 0.82 -2.48
CA GLU A 60 3.74 -0.53 -1.92
C GLU A 60 4.32 -0.61 -0.50
N LEU A 61 5.44 0.07 -0.22
CA LEU A 61 6.03 0.13 1.12
C LEU A 61 5.12 0.88 2.11
N GLU A 62 4.56 2.01 1.70
CA GLU A 62 3.58 2.78 2.50
C GLU A 62 2.35 1.93 2.82
N ASN A 63 1.81 1.23 1.81
CA ASN A 63 0.69 0.31 1.99
C ASN A 63 1.02 -0.80 2.99
N GLN A 64 2.17 -1.45 2.86
CA GLN A 64 2.60 -2.50 3.80
C GLN A 64 2.77 -1.95 5.22
N THR A 65 3.35 -0.76 5.36
CA THR A 65 3.53 -0.10 6.65
C THR A 65 2.18 0.15 7.31
N PHE A 66 1.21 0.70 6.57
CA PHE A 66 -0.14 0.92 7.06
C PHE A 66 -0.86 -0.39 7.41
N LEU A 67 -0.83 -1.39 6.53
CA LEU A 67 -1.50 -2.68 6.75
C LEU A 67 -0.90 -3.49 7.91
N SER A 68 0.35 -3.22 8.28
CA SER A 68 1.02 -3.80 9.45
C SER A 68 0.93 -2.95 10.71
N SER A 69 0.31 -1.77 10.62
CA SER A 69 0.17 -0.85 11.74
C SER A 69 -0.72 -1.43 12.85
N LYS A 70 -0.45 -1.02 14.09
CA LYS A 70 -1.22 -1.45 15.25
C LYS A 70 -2.68 -1.01 15.09
N GLU A 71 -2.89 0.20 14.61
CA GLU A 71 -4.18 0.85 14.43
C GLU A 71 -5.06 0.08 13.46
N PHE A 72 -4.50 -0.32 12.31
CA PHE A 72 -5.22 -1.14 11.33
C PHE A 72 -5.56 -2.53 11.90
N MET A 73 -4.61 -3.17 12.59
CA MET A 73 -4.86 -4.49 13.20
C MET A 73 -5.93 -4.42 14.31
N GLN A 74 -5.91 -3.37 15.14
CA GLN A 74 -6.94 -3.11 16.15
C GLN A 74 -8.31 -2.92 15.50
N LEU A 75 -8.40 -2.16 14.40
CA LEU A 75 -9.62 -2.01 13.63
C LEU A 75 -10.14 -3.36 13.13
N LEU A 76 -9.28 -4.22 12.57
CA LEU A 76 -9.70 -5.54 12.12
C LEU A 76 -10.24 -6.38 13.28
N VAL A 77 -9.48 -6.49 14.37
CA VAL A 77 -9.90 -7.24 15.56
C VAL A 77 -11.25 -6.72 16.08
N TRP A 78 -11.43 -5.40 16.13
CA TRP A 78 -12.69 -4.80 16.53
C TRP A 78 -13.83 -5.18 15.57
N MET A 79 -13.64 -5.07 14.25
CA MET A 79 -14.66 -5.46 13.26
C MET A 79 -15.08 -6.92 13.41
N TYR A 80 -14.13 -7.85 13.58
CA TYR A 80 -14.44 -9.26 13.83
C TYR A 80 -15.13 -9.47 15.18
N SER A 81 -14.75 -8.74 16.23
CA SER A 81 -15.43 -8.82 17.53
C SER A 81 -16.90 -8.42 17.44
N LYS A 82 -17.23 -7.43 16.60
CA LYS A 82 -18.61 -6.98 16.38
C LYS A 82 -19.42 -7.91 15.48
N ARG A 83 -18.77 -8.72 14.65
CA ARG A 83 -19.41 -9.81 13.90
C ARG A 83 -20.03 -10.83 14.85
N GLU A 84 -19.35 -11.16 15.94
CA GLU A 84 -19.82 -12.13 16.94
C GLU A 84 -20.76 -11.48 17.98
N ALA A 85 -20.34 -10.36 18.56
CA ALA A 85 -21.12 -9.60 19.53
C ALA A 85 -22.00 -8.58 18.80
N GLN A 86 -23.14 -9.02 18.27
CA GLN A 86 -24.10 -8.18 17.53
C GLN A 86 -24.73 -7.02 18.33
N LYS A 87 -24.26 -6.74 19.55
CA LYS A 87 -24.75 -5.66 20.42
C LYS A 87 -23.79 -4.48 20.42
N TYR A 88 -24.36 -3.28 20.30
CA TYR A 88 -23.64 -2.05 20.57
C TYR A 88 -23.31 -1.96 22.06
N ASN A 89 -22.03 -1.89 22.40
CA ASN A 89 -21.56 -1.57 23.74
C ASN A 89 -20.85 -0.21 23.65
N LYS A 90 -21.38 0.77 24.36
CA LYS A 90 -20.90 2.17 24.44
C LYS A 90 -19.61 2.29 25.27
N GLU A 91 -18.75 1.27 25.26
CA GLU A 91 -17.38 1.39 25.79
C GLU A 91 -16.54 2.04 24.68
N THR A 92 -16.76 3.35 24.53
CA THR A 92 -16.30 4.22 23.45
C THR A 92 -15.03 4.96 23.86
N ASP A 93 -13.92 4.24 24.01
CA ASP A 93 -12.60 4.88 24.12
C ASP A 93 -11.81 4.87 22.80
N TYR A 94 -12.34 4.25 21.73
CA TYR A 94 -11.59 4.05 20.48
C TYR A 94 -12.39 4.34 19.21
N LEU A 95 -13.62 4.86 19.28
CA LEU A 95 -14.45 5.10 18.08
C LEU A 95 -13.76 6.07 17.11
N ASP A 96 -13.22 7.17 17.64
CA ASP A 96 -12.50 8.19 16.87
C ASP A 96 -11.25 7.64 16.19
N ASP A 97 -10.50 6.79 16.90
CA ASP A 97 -9.32 6.12 16.35
C ASP A 97 -9.70 5.20 15.17
N HIS A 98 -10.77 4.42 15.32
CA HIS A 98 -11.28 3.58 14.22
C HIS A 98 -11.73 4.41 13.01
N ILE A 99 -12.45 5.52 13.24
CA ILE A 99 -12.87 6.44 12.17
C ILE A 99 -11.65 7.03 11.46
N LYS A 100 -10.61 7.42 12.21
CA LYS A 100 -9.37 7.95 11.65
C LYS A 100 -8.66 6.92 10.77
N THR A 101 -8.52 5.69 11.25
CA THR A 101 -7.91 4.59 10.49
C THR A 101 -8.72 4.25 9.23
N LEU A 102 -10.05 4.24 9.31
CA LEU A 102 -10.93 3.95 8.17
C LEU A 102 -10.81 5.00 7.05
N LYS A 103 -10.65 6.29 7.40
CA LYS A 103 -10.43 7.36 6.41
C LYS A 103 -9.13 7.19 5.61
N GLN A 104 -8.12 6.54 6.18
CA GLN A 104 -6.83 6.30 5.53
C GLN A 104 -6.82 4.98 4.74
N VAL A 105 -7.67 4.02 5.13
CA VAL A 105 -7.66 2.67 4.57
C VAL A 105 -7.79 2.65 3.05
N GLY A 106 -8.60 3.56 2.48
CA GLY A 106 -8.93 3.59 1.06
C GLY A 106 -7.73 3.83 0.15
N ASP A 107 -6.70 4.53 0.64
CA ASP A 107 -5.46 4.79 -0.11
C ASP A 107 -4.54 3.55 -0.17
N HIS A 108 -4.75 2.59 0.74
CA HIS A 108 -3.85 1.48 0.98
C HIS A 108 -4.39 0.11 0.55
N VAL A 109 -5.68 0.03 0.21
CA VAL A 109 -6.35 -1.21 -0.20
C VAL A 109 -6.89 -1.12 -1.64
N PRO A 110 -7.13 -2.26 -2.31
CA PRO A 110 -7.80 -2.27 -3.61
C PRO A 110 -9.17 -1.59 -3.54
N VAL A 111 -9.57 -0.93 -4.62
CA VAL A 111 -10.82 -0.14 -4.71
C VAL A 111 -12.05 -0.93 -4.25
N ASP A 112 -12.10 -2.22 -4.58
CA ASP A 112 -13.23 -3.07 -4.19
C ASP A 112 -13.31 -3.31 -2.69
N LEU A 113 -12.18 -3.37 -1.99
CA LEU A 113 -12.12 -3.49 -0.54
C LEU A 113 -12.33 -2.14 0.15
N SER A 114 -11.86 -1.04 -0.46
CA SER A 114 -12.11 0.33 0.02
C SER A 114 -13.62 0.59 0.15
N LYS A 115 -14.40 0.20 -0.86
CA LYS A 115 -15.87 0.32 -0.83
C LYS A 115 -16.52 -0.45 0.31
N GLU A 116 -15.95 -1.58 0.72
CA GLU A 116 -16.45 -2.33 1.87
C GLU A 116 -16.17 -1.57 3.16
N PHE A 117 -14.96 -1.04 3.33
CA PHE A 117 -14.60 -0.22 4.49
C PHE A 117 -15.40 1.09 4.59
N ASP A 118 -15.80 1.68 3.47
CA ASP A 118 -16.69 2.85 3.46
C ASP A 118 -18.05 2.56 4.11
N LYS A 119 -18.56 1.32 4.01
CA LYS A 119 -19.79 0.90 4.70
C LYS A 119 -19.61 0.94 6.23
N VAL A 120 -18.45 0.49 6.71
CA VAL A 120 -18.09 0.52 8.13
C VAL A 120 -17.97 1.97 8.60
N LEU A 121 -17.27 2.81 7.84
CA LEU A 121 -17.11 4.24 8.14
C LEU A 121 -18.47 4.94 8.21
N LYS A 122 -19.36 4.69 7.24
CA LYS A 122 -20.72 5.23 7.25
C LYS A 122 -21.49 4.79 8.50
N SER A 123 -21.42 3.51 8.84
CA SER A 123 -22.09 2.99 10.04
C SER A 123 -21.56 3.64 11.32
N LEU A 124 -20.24 3.85 11.44
CA LEU A 124 -19.64 4.53 12.59
C LEU A 124 -20.04 6.00 12.68
N LEU A 125 -20.04 6.73 11.56
CA LEU A 125 -20.47 8.14 11.53
C LEU A 125 -21.96 8.31 11.86
N SER A 126 -22.80 7.34 11.49
CA SER A 126 -24.20 7.34 11.90
C SER A 126 -24.34 7.19 13.41
N ILE A 127 -23.60 6.26 14.02
CA ILE A 127 -23.61 6.01 15.47
C ILE A 127 -23.04 7.18 16.26
N ASP A 128 -22.00 7.82 15.75
CA ASP A 128 -21.40 9.02 16.36
C ASP A 128 -22.41 10.19 16.43
N ARG A 129 -23.28 10.32 15.43
CA ARG A 129 -24.28 11.40 15.35
C ARG A 129 -25.56 11.11 16.12
N ASP A 130 -25.98 9.85 16.23
CA ASP A 130 -27.27 9.49 16.85
C ASP A 130 -27.06 8.40 17.90
N ASN A 131 -27.37 8.69 19.16
CA ASN A 131 -27.19 7.73 20.27
C ASN A 131 -28.31 6.67 20.32
N SER A 132 -29.21 6.64 19.34
CA SER A 132 -30.37 5.74 19.29
C SER A 132 -30.05 4.36 18.68
N TYR A 133 -28.86 4.14 18.14
CA TYR A 133 -28.49 2.86 17.53
C TYR A 133 -28.24 1.76 18.55
N SER A 134 -28.95 0.63 18.40
CA SER A 134 -28.73 -0.58 19.19
C SER A 134 -27.68 -1.52 18.61
N THR A 135 -27.31 -1.36 17.32
CA THR A 135 -26.45 -2.28 16.57
C THR A 135 -25.68 -1.60 15.45
N TYR A 136 -24.56 -2.20 15.01
CA TYR A 136 -23.79 -1.74 13.86
C TYR A 136 -24.42 -2.21 12.53
N ASP A 137 -24.82 -1.27 11.69
CA ASP A 137 -25.51 -1.55 10.41
C ASP A 137 -24.64 -2.33 9.42
N PHE A 138 -23.31 -2.13 9.45
CA PHE A 138 -22.39 -2.87 8.57
C PHE A 138 -22.35 -4.38 8.87
N ILE A 139 -22.85 -4.81 10.04
CA ILE A 139 -22.99 -6.23 10.41
C ILE A 139 -24.37 -6.75 10.00
N LYS A 140 -25.43 -5.98 10.26
CA LYS A 140 -26.81 -6.47 10.14
C LYS A 140 -27.45 -6.24 8.78
N GLY A 141 -27.06 -5.21 8.04
CA GLY A 141 -27.51 -4.78 6.71
C GLY A 141 -28.96 -5.13 6.34
N TYR A 142 -29.77 -4.13 5.94
CA TYR A 142 -31.14 -4.38 5.46
C TYR A 142 -31.19 -5.09 4.08
N GLY A 143 -30.06 -5.60 3.60
CA GLY A 143 -29.87 -6.55 2.50
C GLY A 143 -28.41 -7.01 2.36
N GLU A 144 -28.14 -8.02 1.53
CA GLU A 144 -26.78 -8.57 1.29
C GLU A 144 -25.78 -7.51 0.79
N LYS A 145 -26.26 -6.47 0.09
CA LYS A 145 -25.41 -5.42 -0.50
C LYS A 145 -24.91 -4.38 0.51
N GLU A 146 -25.56 -4.27 1.67
CA GLU A 146 -25.24 -3.26 2.69
C GLU A 146 -24.32 -3.79 3.79
N LYS A 147 -24.16 -5.12 3.88
CA LYS A 147 -23.24 -5.75 4.82
C LYS A 147 -21.79 -5.61 4.36
N PHE A 148 -20.89 -5.56 5.32
CA PHE A 148 -19.46 -5.71 5.06
C PHE A 148 -19.16 -7.14 4.63
N ASP A 149 -18.47 -7.29 3.51
CA ASP A 149 -18.04 -8.58 3.01
C ASP A 149 -16.71 -9.00 3.64
N PHE A 150 -16.79 -9.80 4.70
CA PHE A 150 -15.61 -10.33 5.40
C PHE A 150 -14.79 -11.29 4.52
N GLU A 151 -15.42 -12.01 3.57
CA GLU A 151 -14.67 -12.93 2.71
C GLU A 151 -13.70 -12.18 1.79
N LYS A 152 -14.08 -11.00 1.29
CA LYS A 152 -13.17 -10.15 0.50
C LYS A 152 -11.97 -9.72 1.31
N LEU A 153 -12.18 -9.35 2.57
CA LEU A 153 -11.10 -8.98 3.48
C LEU A 153 -10.18 -10.19 3.75
N GLU A 154 -10.74 -11.35 4.07
CA GLU A 154 -9.98 -12.59 4.32
C GLU A 154 -9.15 -12.99 3.09
N LYS A 155 -9.77 -12.98 1.90
CA LYS A 155 -9.07 -13.25 0.63
C LYS A 155 -7.93 -12.26 0.39
N PHE A 156 -8.14 -10.98 0.66
CA PHE A 156 -7.10 -9.95 0.54
C PHE A 156 -5.92 -10.22 1.47
N LEU A 157 -6.19 -10.47 2.76
CA LEU A 157 -5.17 -10.75 3.77
C LEU A 157 -4.37 -12.03 3.47
N LEU A 158 -5.02 -13.06 2.90
CA LEU A 158 -4.38 -14.32 2.54
C LEU A 158 -3.64 -14.26 1.19
N SER A 159 -4.05 -13.37 0.28
CA SER A 159 -3.46 -13.26 -1.07
C SER A 159 -2.08 -12.62 -1.11
N LYS A 160 -1.76 -11.75 -0.13
CA LYS A 160 -0.45 -11.09 -0.04
C LYS A 160 0.33 -11.67 1.13
N PRO A 161 1.46 -12.38 0.91
CA PRO A 161 2.34 -12.70 2.02
C PRO A 161 2.85 -11.38 2.60
N ILE A 162 2.47 -11.09 3.84
CA ILE A 162 3.08 -10.01 4.62
C ILE A 162 4.57 -10.35 4.68
N LYS A 163 5.39 -9.58 3.97
CA LYS A 163 6.84 -9.69 4.09
C LYS A 163 7.19 -9.16 5.46
N VAL A 164 7.21 -10.04 6.46
CA VAL A 164 7.70 -9.72 7.80
C VAL A 164 9.11 -9.16 7.60
N PRO A 165 9.41 -7.93 8.03
CA PRO A 165 10.75 -7.41 8.00
C PRO A 165 11.65 -8.43 8.71
N ASN A 166 12.74 -8.86 8.06
CA ASN A 166 13.75 -9.66 8.72
C ASN A 166 14.25 -8.89 9.95
N LEU A 167 13.68 -9.18 11.12
CA LEU A 167 14.15 -8.65 12.37
C LEU A 167 15.53 -9.27 12.60
N PRO A 168 16.60 -8.46 12.78
CA PRO A 168 17.88 -9.03 13.17
C PRO A 168 17.68 -9.84 14.45
N PRO A 169 18.31 -11.03 14.57
CA PRO A 169 18.15 -11.88 15.73
C PRO A 169 18.46 -11.08 16.99
N PHE A 170 17.50 -11.06 17.93
CA PHE A 170 17.67 -10.43 19.22
C PHE A 170 18.99 -10.92 19.85
N PRO A 171 19.88 -10.02 20.30
CA PRO A 171 21.06 -10.45 21.01
C PRO A 171 20.60 -11.08 22.33
N LEU A 172 20.70 -12.41 22.40
CA LEU A 172 20.59 -13.13 23.66
C LEU A 172 21.67 -12.57 24.58
N LYS A 173 21.24 -11.79 25.59
CA LYS A 173 22.12 -11.38 26.68
C LYS A 173 22.64 -12.66 27.33
N LYS A 174 23.93 -12.95 27.11
CA LYS A 174 24.65 -13.94 27.92
C LYS A 174 24.70 -13.37 29.34
N THR A 175 23.87 -13.89 30.22
CA THR A 175 24.08 -13.78 31.66
C THR A 175 25.42 -14.43 31.99
N ARG A 176 26.32 -13.64 32.57
CA ARG A 176 27.57 -14.11 33.20
C ARG A 176 27.25 -14.77 34.52
#